data_AF-A0A7C3E413-F1
#
_entry.id   AF-A0A7C3E413-F1
#
_cell.length_a   1.000
_cell.length_b   1.000
_cell.length_c   1.000
_cell.angle_alpha   90.00
_cell.angle_beta   90.00
_cell.angle_gamma   90.00
#
_symmetry.space_group_name_H-M   'P 1'
#
loop_
_entity.id
_entity.type
_entity.pdbx_description
1 polymer ?
#
loop_
_entity_poly.entity_id
_entity_poly.type
_entity_poly.pdbx_seq_one_letter_code
_entity_poly.pdbx_strand_id
1 'polypeptide(L)'
;MRTRAHPNDLLAPAQQDTSRPGRFARLTGKLPAGIARGPLAFSLIEILGVLTVMAILAAALTPSLLRQMDELMRRQEAEALGTIAGGLREYMLNARRIPSPATALTEVAGQIGWPVHSVTTNARSQTRLLLVDPAFQVGTNTAATLPYVQGIYGASNLAGLRFLLVSSMGDALPAVLSNPGTNAASVFEKLWNAPDATPPADWTWGGDWEDILIQRLSLRPLFARVILNNNSVGMGRFSVDNTNHHVALPSNPYSSFYFVRTVLGLHGDTNSQAGRLQVKQVLQDVTTATNATPYLLAPSFVYDQGVWRGRLFMSASPPRRTGQDLQAAYEIFMSGPPNVYKVGGVNQASVTWSMYMFMSNYVNWANSGFSSSAKSGVTTWQQTMASQVGTYCNKKAKAN
;
A
#
# COMPACT_ATOMS: atom_id res chain seq x y z
N MET A 1 4.06 42.63 14.09
CA MET A 1 4.60 44.02 14.03
C MET A 1 6.12 43.96 13.91
N ARG A 2 6.65 43.82 12.68
CA ARG A 2 7.93 44.38 12.20
C ARG A 2 8.17 43.93 10.77
N THR A 3 8.21 44.95 9.93
CA THR A 3 8.43 45.05 8.48
C THR A 3 9.89 44.83 8.08
N ARG A 4 10.12 44.14 6.97
CA ARG A 4 11.19 44.29 5.95
C ARG A 4 11.15 43.06 5.03
N ALA A 5 11.45 43.08 3.75
CA ALA A 5 11.51 44.07 2.68
C ALA A 5 11.68 43.21 1.41
N HIS A 6 10.91 43.52 0.37
CA HIS A 6 11.17 43.01 -0.98
C HIS A 6 12.53 43.54 -1.50
N PRO A 7 13.13 42.80 -2.43
CA PRO A 7 13.40 43.41 -3.72
C PRO A 7 12.85 42.56 -4.87
N ASN A 8 12.19 43.27 -5.77
CA ASN A 8 12.03 42.91 -7.17
C ASN A 8 13.41 42.63 -7.78
N ASP A 9 13.53 41.55 -8.54
CA ASP A 9 14.12 41.58 -9.88
C ASP A 9 14.04 40.20 -10.54
N LEU A 10 13.78 40.23 -11.85
CA LEU A 10 13.77 39.14 -12.84
C LEU A 10 12.40 38.65 -13.31
N LEU A 11 11.68 39.59 -13.92
CA LEU A 11 10.84 39.32 -15.09
C LEU A 11 11.74 38.98 -16.30
N ALA A 12 11.47 37.86 -16.96
CA ALA A 12 11.83 37.65 -18.36
C ALA A 12 10.69 36.90 -19.07
N PRO A 13 9.87 37.59 -19.89
CA PRO A 13 8.97 36.95 -20.84
C PRO A 13 9.78 36.48 -22.06
N ALA A 14 9.57 35.23 -22.47
CA ALA A 14 10.09 34.70 -23.72
C ALA A 14 9.48 35.48 -24.91
N GLN A 15 10.29 36.33 -25.53
CA GLN A 15 9.95 37.09 -26.73
C GLN A 15 9.76 36.17 -27.94
N GLN A 16 8.76 36.53 -28.74
CA GLN A 16 8.64 36.17 -30.16
C GLN A 16 9.93 36.47 -30.93
N ASP A 17 10.50 35.45 -31.57
CA ASP A 17 11.45 35.64 -32.65
C ASP A 17 10.69 35.63 -33.99
N THR A 18 10.25 36.83 -34.39
CA THR A 18 9.90 37.14 -35.76
C THR A 18 11.02 37.96 -36.36
N SER A 19 12.07 37.34 -36.90
CA SER A 19 12.79 37.87 -38.08
C SER A 19 14.01 37.04 -38.44
N ARG A 20 13.98 36.39 -39.61
CA ARG A 20 15.18 36.38 -40.45
C ARG A 20 14.88 36.20 -41.94
N PRO A 21 15.28 37.16 -42.79
CA PRO A 21 15.20 37.07 -44.23
C PRO A 21 16.40 36.30 -44.78
N GLY A 22 16.13 35.13 -45.38
CA GLY A 22 17.10 34.36 -46.16
C GLY A 22 17.42 35.07 -47.48
N ARG A 23 18.55 35.77 -47.48
CA ARG A 23 19.19 36.47 -48.60
C ARG A 23 19.66 35.44 -49.65
N PHE A 24 18.86 35.19 -50.68
CA PHE A 24 19.28 34.34 -51.82
C PHE A 24 19.90 35.17 -52.94
N ALA A 25 21.00 34.63 -53.45
CA ALA A 25 21.90 35.20 -54.43
C ALA A 25 21.22 35.43 -55.78
N ARG A 26 21.57 36.57 -56.38
CA ARG A 26 21.17 37.04 -57.70
C ARG A 26 22.02 36.32 -58.77
N LEU A 27 21.44 35.35 -59.47
CA LEU A 27 21.97 34.82 -60.74
C LEU A 27 21.16 35.41 -61.90
N THR A 28 21.75 36.39 -62.56
CA THR A 28 21.24 37.01 -63.80
C THR A 28 21.49 36.07 -64.98
N GLY A 29 20.50 35.26 -65.32
CA GLY A 29 20.41 34.53 -66.59
C GLY A 29 19.25 35.05 -67.42
N LYS A 30 19.55 35.67 -68.56
CA LYS A 30 18.61 36.07 -69.61
C LYS A 30 17.81 34.84 -70.08
N LEU A 31 16.48 34.87 -69.94
CA LEU A 31 15.57 33.95 -70.62
C LEU A 31 14.65 34.74 -71.57
N PRO A 32 14.24 34.13 -72.70
CA PRO A 32 13.64 34.81 -73.82
C PRO A 32 12.17 35.19 -73.58
N ALA A 33 11.75 36.19 -74.34
CA ALA A 33 10.41 36.75 -74.35
C ALA A 33 9.34 35.73 -74.75
N GLY A 34 8.19 35.80 -74.05
CA GLY A 34 6.88 35.55 -74.64
C GLY A 34 6.23 34.21 -74.33
N ILE A 35 5.54 34.12 -73.19
CA ILE A 35 4.22 33.45 -73.10
C ILE A 35 3.35 34.26 -72.15
N ALA A 36 2.26 34.83 -72.67
CA ALA A 36 1.27 35.58 -71.92
C ALA A 36 0.61 34.67 -70.86
N ARG A 37 0.74 35.02 -69.58
CA ARG A 37 -0.09 34.46 -68.51
C ARG A 37 -1.45 35.15 -68.55
N GLY A 38 -2.41 34.52 -69.21
CA GLY A 38 -3.82 34.83 -68.98
C GLY A 38 -4.17 34.55 -67.52
N PRO A 39 -5.13 35.30 -66.93
CA PRO A 39 -5.65 34.97 -65.61
C PRO A 39 -6.19 33.54 -65.65
N LEU A 40 -5.53 32.63 -64.93
CA LEU A 40 -6.02 31.28 -64.69
C LEU A 40 -7.25 31.42 -63.78
N ALA A 41 -8.41 31.62 -64.41
CA ALA A 41 -9.68 31.40 -63.77
C ALA A 41 -9.72 29.90 -63.43
N PHE A 42 -9.38 29.55 -62.18
CA PHE A 42 -9.67 28.23 -61.66
C PHE A 42 -11.15 27.97 -61.90
N SER A 43 -11.43 26.92 -62.66
CA SER A 43 -12.80 26.56 -63.00
C SER A 43 -13.53 26.21 -61.71
N LEU A 44 -14.76 26.70 -61.56
CA LEU A 44 -15.65 26.35 -60.44
C LEU A 44 -15.77 24.83 -60.27
N ILE A 45 -15.63 24.07 -61.36
CA ILE A 45 -15.65 22.60 -61.35
C ILE A 45 -14.43 21.98 -60.64
N GLU A 46 -13.27 22.63 -60.72
CA GLU A 46 -12.02 22.14 -60.12
C GLU A 46 -12.04 22.36 -58.60
N ILE A 47 -12.54 23.52 -58.15
CA ILE A 47 -12.77 23.79 -56.73
C ILE A 47 -13.81 22.83 -56.14
N LEU A 48 -14.92 22.57 -56.85
CA LEU A 48 -15.91 21.57 -56.44
C LEU A 48 -15.32 20.15 -56.39
N GLY A 49 -14.49 19.78 -57.35
CA GLY A 49 -13.79 18.50 -57.38
C GLY A 49 -12.90 18.31 -56.15
N VAL A 50 -12.03 19.28 -55.85
CA VAL A 50 -11.13 19.24 -54.67
C VAL A 50 -11.94 19.19 -53.37
N LEU A 51 -12.99 19.99 -53.25
CA LEU A 51 -13.83 20.02 -52.05
C LEU A 51 -14.57 18.70 -51.83
N THR A 52 -15.03 18.06 -52.90
CA THR A 52 -15.68 16.74 -52.83
C THR A 52 -14.71 15.67 -52.36
N VAL A 53 -13.49 15.64 -52.91
CA VAL A 53 -12.46 14.68 -52.49
C VAL A 53 -12.08 14.89 -51.02
N MET A 54 -11.90 16.14 -50.58
CA MET A 54 -11.61 16.45 -49.17
C MET A 54 -12.77 16.05 -48.25
N ALA A 55 -14.02 16.27 -48.66
CA ALA A 55 -15.19 15.86 -47.88
C ALA A 55 -15.27 14.33 -47.71
N ILE A 56 -15.01 13.57 -48.77
CA ILE A 56 -15.00 12.10 -48.72
C ILE A 56 -13.88 11.59 -47.80
N LEU A 57 -12.67 12.17 -47.91
CA LEU A 57 -11.54 11.80 -47.06
C LEU A 57 -11.81 12.14 -45.58
N ALA A 58 -12.36 13.32 -45.30
CA ALA A 58 -12.73 13.71 -43.95
C ALA A 58 -13.79 12.77 -43.36
N ALA A 59 -14.83 12.43 -44.14
CA ALA A 59 -15.86 11.48 -43.72
C ALA A 59 -15.29 10.08 -43.45
N ALA A 60 -14.32 9.62 -44.26
CA ALA A 60 -13.66 8.33 -44.06
C ALA A 60 -12.75 8.28 -42.82
N LEU A 61 -12.13 9.41 -42.43
CA LEU A 61 -11.22 9.48 -41.27
C LEU A 61 -11.92 9.79 -39.94
N THR A 62 -13.12 10.39 -39.98
CA THR A 62 -13.83 10.81 -38.75
C THR A 62 -14.08 9.63 -37.77
N PRO A 63 -14.53 8.44 -38.21
CA PRO A 63 -14.80 7.33 -37.27
C PRO A 63 -13.57 6.83 -36.52
N SER A 64 -12.38 6.84 -37.15
CA SER A 64 -11.16 6.38 -36.51
C SER A 64 -10.64 7.39 -35.47
N LEU A 65 -10.75 8.69 -35.77
CA LEU A 65 -10.41 9.75 -34.83
C LEU A 65 -11.32 9.73 -33.59
N LEU A 66 -12.62 9.52 -33.77
CA LEU A 66 -13.56 9.40 -32.65
C LEU A 66 -13.20 8.24 -31.72
N ARG A 67 -12.95 7.05 -32.26
CA ARG A 67 -12.53 5.88 -31.47
C ARG A 67 -11.22 6.12 -30.71
N GLN A 68 -10.26 6.81 -31.32
CA GLN A 68 -9.00 7.17 -30.65
C GLN A 68 -9.23 8.16 -29.51
N MET A 69 -10.08 9.17 -29.71
CA MET A 69 -10.45 10.11 -28.66
C MET A 69 -11.17 9.43 -27.50
N ASP A 70 -12.12 8.53 -27.78
CA ASP A 70 -12.85 7.77 -26.76
C ASP A 70 -11.91 6.91 -25.91
N GLU A 71 -10.97 6.20 -26.56
CA GLU A 71 -9.97 5.39 -25.87
C GLU A 71 -9.02 6.25 -25.02
N LEU A 72 -8.61 7.42 -25.51
CA LEU A 72 -7.80 8.36 -24.72
C LEU A 72 -8.56 8.87 -23.49
N MET A 73 -9.83 9.25 -23.65
CA MET A 73 -10.66 9.68 -22.52
C MET A 73 -10.86 8.56 -21.50
N ARG A 74 -11.05 7.32 -21.96
CA ARG A 74 -11.18 6.15 -21.09
C ARG A 74 -9.91 5.92 -20.26
N ARG A 75 -8.73 6.01 -20.88
CA ARG A 75 -7.44 5.90 -20.18
C ARG A 75 -7.25 7.01 -19.15
N GLN A 76 -7.55 8.24 -19.55
CA GLN A 76 -7.47 9.40 -18.66
C GLN A 76 -8.40 9.22 -17.44
N GLU A 77 -9.61 8.72 -17.64
CA GLU A 77 -10.52 8.44 -16.54
C GLU A 77 -10.00 7.30 -15.65
N ALA A 78 -9.48 6.21 -16.21
CA ALA A 78 -8.88 5.12 -15.43
C ALA A 78 -7.71 5.62 -14.57
N GLU A 79 -6.85 6.49 -15.11
CA GLU A 79 -5.77 7.14 -14.36
C GLU A 79 -6.30 8.06 -13.25
N ALA A 80 -7.37 8.81 -13.54
CA ALA A 80 -8.04 9.64 -12.53
C ALA A 80 -8.61 8.79 -11.39
N LEU A 81 -9.27 7.67 -11.69
CA LEU A 81 -9.76 6.73 -10.68
C LEU A 81 -8.65 6.13 -9.84
N GLY A 82 -7.52 5.77 -10.47
CA GLY A 82 -6.32 5.30 -9.77
C GLY A 82 -5.76 6.37 -8.81
N THR A 83 -5.69 7.62 -9.25
CA THR A 83 -5.25 8.76 -8.43
C THR A 83 -6.20 9.01 -7.26
N ILE A 84 -7.51 8.97 -7.49
CA ILE A 84 -8.53 9.13 -6.44
C ILE A 84 -8.43 8.01 -5.41
N ALA A 85 -8.27 6.75 -5.85
CA ALA A 85 -8.12 5.60 -4.95
C ALA A 85 -6.81 5.67 -4.12
N GLY A 86 -5.71 6.08 -4.74
CA GLY A 86 -4.45 6.35 -4.03
C GLY A 86 -4.59 7.48 -3.01
N GLY A 87 -5.24 8.57 -3.39
CA GLY A 87 -5.57 9.69 -2.50
C GLY A 87 -6.44 9.28 -1.32
N LEU A 88 -7.45 8.43 -1.56
CA LEU A 88 -8.32 7.88 -0.52
C LEU A 88 -7.55 7.01 0.48
N ARG A 89 -6.64 6.16 -0.01
CA ARG A 89 -5.73 5.40 0.86
C ARG A 89 -4.89 6.33 1.73
N GLU A 90 -4.25 7.34 1.13
CA GLU A 90 -3.39 8.26 1.87
C GLU A 90 -4.17 9.11 2.89
N TYR A 91 -5.39 9.57 2.53
CA TYR A 91 -6.29 10.24 3.47
C TYR A 91 -6.57 9.35 4.68
N MET A 92 -6.93 8.08 4.48
CA MET A 92 -7.25 7.18 5.60
C MET A 92 -6.08 6.95 6.53
N LEU A 93 -4.88 6.81 5.98
CA LEU A 93 -3.66 6.60 6.76
C LEU A 93 -3.27 7.85 7.55
N ASN A 94 -3.39 9.04 6.94
CA ASN A 94 -2.99 10.30 7.57
C ASN A 94 -4.02 10.79 8.61
N ALA A 95 -5.31 10.73 8.27
CA ALA A 95 -6.40 11.16 9.14
C ALA A 95 -6.81 10.11 10.20
N ARG A 96 -6.25 8.88 10.12
CA ARG A 96 -6.61 7.74 10.97
C ARG A 96 -8.11 7.43 10.94
N ARG A 97 -8.73 7.61 9.77
CA ARG A 97 -10.18 7.61 9.60
C ARG A 97 -10.59 7.00 8.27
N ILE A 98 -11.63 6.17 8.29
CA ILE A 98 -12.36 5.76 7.08
C ILE A 98 -13.57 6.69 6.93
N PRO A 99 -13.64 7.50 5.85
CA PRO A 99 -14.74 8.43 5.67
C PRO A 99 -16.06 7.71 5.40
N SER A 100 -17.17 8.42 5.57
CA SER A 100 -18.48 7.91 5.12
C SER A 100 -18.56 7.98 3.60
N PRO A 101 -19.38 7.13 2.94
CA PRO A 101 -19.52 7.16 1.48
C PRO A 101 -19.93 8.55 0.95
N ALA A 102 -20.77 9.26 1.70
CA ALA A 102 -21.26 10.60 1.35
C ALA A 102 -20.18 11.70 1.39
N THR A 103 -19.11 11.50 2.17
CA THR A 103 -18.04 12.51 2.37
C THR A 103 -16.69 12.07 1.80
N ALA A 104 -16.55 10.81 1.39
CA ALA A 104 -15.28 10.25 0.96
C ALA A 104 -14.65 11.03 -0.21
N LEU A 105 -15.44 11.35 -1.24
CA LEU A 105 -14.90 12.06 -2.42
C LEU A 105 -14.53 13.51 -2.11
N THR A 106 -15.25 14.19 -1.23
CA THR A 106 -14.92 15.56 -0.82
C THR A 106 -13.65 15.62 0.03
N GLU A 107 -13.48 14.65 0.93
CA GLU A 107 -12.28 14.53 1.77
C GLU A 107 -11.05 14.17 0.93
N VAL A 108 -11.21 13.26 -0.05
CA VAL A 108 -10.15 12.92 -1.00
C VAL A 108 -9.74 14.11 -1.85
N ALA A 109 -10.70 14.92 -2.33
CA ALA A 109 -10.40 16.13 -3.09
C ALA A 109 -9.45 17.06 -2.32
N GLY A 110 -9.69 17.24 -1.02
CA GLY A 110 -8.78 17.97 -0.13
C GLY A 110 -7.40 17.31 0.00
N GLN A 111 -7.34 15.98 0.09
CA GLN A 111 -6.09 15.23 0.21
C GLN A 111 -5.21 15.30 -1.06
N ILE A 112 -5.80 15.25 -2.25
CA ILE A 112 -5.06 15.28 -3.53
C ILE A 112 -4.94 16.70 -4.12
N GLY A 113 -5.58 17.70 -3.50
CA GLY A 113 -5.57 19.09 -3.96
C GLY A 113 -6.39 19.34 -5.22
N TRP A 114 -7.40 18.51 -5.50
CA TRP A 114 -8.27 18.67 -6.67
C TRP A 114 -9.57 19.40 -6.31
N PRO A 115 -10.22 20.08 -7.26
CA PRO A 115 -11.58 20.56 -7.07
C PRO A 115 -12.54 19.40 -6.81
N VAL A 116 -13.50 19.57 -5.89
CA VAL A 116 -14.49 18.54 -5.55
C VAL A 116 -15.23 18.04 -6.79
N HIS A 117 -15.65 18.94 -7.67
CA HIS A 117 -16.33 18.58 -8.92
C HIS A 117 -15.49 17.64 -9.79
N SER A 118 -14.18 17.89 -9.89
CA SER A 118 -13.25 17.05 -10.65
C SER A 118 -13.07 15.65 -10.07
N VAL A 119 -13.42 15.43 -8.80
CA VAL A 119 -13.40 14.11 -8.14
C VAL A 119 -14.78 13.45 -8.20
N THR A 120 -15.87 14.22 -8.06
CA THR A 120 -17.23 13.68 -8.06
C THR A 120 -17.76 13.37 -9.46
N THR A 121 -17.26 14.04 -10.51
CA THR A 121 -17.70 13.84 -11.88
C THR A 121 -16.54 13.72 -12.85
N ASN A 122 -16.73 12.95 -13.93
CA ASN A 122 -15.73 12.81 -14.98
C ASN A 122 -15.86 13.88 -16.08
N ALA A 123 -15.01 13.80 -17.11
CA ALA A 123 -14.97 14.76 -18.22
C ALA A 123 -16.29 14.83 -19.03
N ARG A 124 -17.13 13.81 -18.95
CA ARG A 124 -18.46 13.75 -19.58
C ARG A 124 -19.58 14.16 -18.65
N SER A 125 -19.25 14.79 -17.51
CA SER A 125 -20.18 15.19 -16.45
C SER A 125 -20.97 14.02 -15.82
N GLN A 126 -20.50 12.79 -16.00
CA GLN A 126 -21.08 11.62 -15.32
C GLN A 126 -20.57 11.55 -13.88
N THR A 127 -21.46 11.17 -12.96
CA THR A 127 -21.12 11.08 -11.54
C THR A 127 -20.32 9.80 -11.26
N ARG A 128 -19.23 9.93 -10.51
CA ARG A 128 -18.48 8.80 -9.95
C ARG A 128 -19.15 8.33 -8.67
N LEU A 129 -19.30 7.03 -8.53
CA LEU A 129 -19.98 6.41 -7.39
C LEU A 129 -18.99 5.61 -6.56
N LEU A 130 -18.97 5.87 -5.25
CA LEU A 130 -18.24 5.06 -4.29
C LEU A 130 -19.20 4.06 -3.64
N LEU A 131 -19.02 2.77 -3.93
CA LEU A 131 -19.74 1.68 -3.31
C LEU A 131 -18.91 1.09 -2.18
N VAL A 132 -19.59 0.79 -1.08
CA VAL A 132 -19.03 0.09 0.07
C VAL A 132 -19.61 -1.30 0.14
N ASP A 133 -18.75 -2.27 0.43
CA ASP A 133 -19.15 -3.64 0.72
C ASP A 133 -20.20 -3.67 1.84
N PRO A 134 -21.38 -4.26 1.62
CA PRO A 134 -22.40 -4.34 2.68
C PRO A 134 -21.99 -5.19 3.88
N ALA A 135 -21.00 -6.07 3.73
CA ALA A 135 -20.38 -6.81 4.83
C ALA A 135 -19.28 -6.01 5.55
N PHE A 136 -19.11 -4.72 5.22
CA PHE A 136 -18.10 -3.85 5.81
C PHE A 136 -18.29 -3.73 7.32
N GLN A 137 -17.30 -4.19 8.07
CA GLN A 137 -17.23 -4.10 9.52
C GLN A 137 -15.83 -3.71 9.94
N VAL A 138 -15.73 -2.67 10.76
CA VAL A 138 -14.49 -2.19 11.38
C VAL A 138 -14.86 -1.61 12.75
N GLY A 139 -13.99 -1.71 13.75
CA GLY A 139 -14.24 -1.17 15.09
C GLY A 139 -14.52 -2.25 16.13
N THR A 140 -15.22 -1.88 17.20
CA THR A 140 -15.36 -2.71 18.41
C THR A 140 -16.64 -3.53 18.47
N ASN A 141 -17.59 -3.28 17.58
CA ASN A 141 -18.87 -3.99 17.48
C ASN A 141 -19.07 -4.58 16.07
N THR A 142 -20.12 -5.39 15.90
CA THR A 142 -20.45 -6.08 14.64
C THR A 142 -21.26 -5.22 13.65
N ALA A 143 -21.52 -3.95 13.97
CA ALA A 143 -22.27 -3.05 13.09
C ALA A 143 -21.34 -2.41 12.03
N ALA A 144 -21.89 -2.01 10.88
CA ALA A 144 -21.17 -1.18 9.93
C ALA A 144 -20.93 0.20 10.56
N THR A 145 -19.67 0.57 10.80
CA THR A 145 -19.30 1.74 11.61
C THR A 145 -18.80 2.92 10.79
N LEU A 146 -19.09 3.00 9.49
CA LEU A 146 -18.67 4.17 8.71
C LEU A 146 -19.41 5.44 9.19
N PRO A 147 -18.70 6.56 9.44
CA PRO A 147 -17.25 6.72 9.36
C PRO A 147 -16.50 6.12 10.56
N TYR A 148 -15.41 5.39 10.30
CA TYR A 148 -14.57 4.82 11.36
C TYR A 148 -13.44 5.78 11.72
N VAL A 149 -13.26 6.07 13.01
CA VAL A 149 -12.09 6.81 13.53
C VAL A 149 -11.32 5.88 14.44
N GLN A 150 -10.02 5.73 14.20
CA GLN A 150 -9.17 4.93 15.06
C GLN A 150 -9.03 5.58 16.44
N GLY A 151 -9.57 4.90 17.46
CA GLY A 151 -9.31 5.23 18.86
C GLY A 151 -8.11 4.47 19.43
N ILE A 152 -7.84 4.70 20.72
CA ILE A 152 -6.74 4.03 21.44
C ILE A 152 -6.89 2.51 21.48
N TYR A 153 -8.11 1.98 21.39
CA TYR A 153 -8.37 0.54 21.41
C TYR A 153 -8.41 -0.11 20.02
N GLY A 154 -8.16 0.66 18.95
CA GLY A 154 -8.18 0.17 17.56
C GLY A 154 -9.52 -0.47 17.16
N ALA A 155 -9.46 -1.46 16.27
CA ALA A 155 -10.60 -2.29 15.85
C ALA A 155 -10.41 -3.73 16.32
N SER A 156 -11.46 -4.37 16.85
CA SER A 156 -11.44 -5.79 17.24
C SER A 156 -11.88 -6.72 16.12
N ASN A 157 -12.69 -6.23 15.17
CA ASN A 157 -13.17 -6.98 14.02
C ASN A 157 -12.91 -6.21 12.72
N LEU A 158 -12.51 -6.94 11.68
CA LEU A 158 -12.33 -6.46 10.31
C LEU A 158 -13.01 -7.44 9.35
N ALA A 159 -14.10 -7.04 8.71
CA ALA A 159 -14.78 -7.80 7.67
C ALA A 159 -15.18 -6.88 6.51
N GLY A 160 -15.29 -7.43 5.30
CA GLY A 160 -15.76 -6.68 4.13
C GLY A 160 -15.00 -5.39 3.83
N LEU A 161 -13.68 -5.33 4.07
CA LEU A 161 -12.86 -4.13 3.90
C LEU A 161 -12.57 -3.81 2.43
N ARG A 162 -13.61 -3.56 1.63
CA ARG A 162 -13.55 -3.38 0.18
C ARG A 162 -14.40 -2.21 -0.25
N PHE A 163 -13.83 -1.34 -1.09
CA PHE A 163 -14.54 -0.26 -1.78
C PHE A 163 -14.43 -0.43 -3.30
N LEU A 164 -15.47 0.01 -4.01
CA LEU A 164 -15.47 0.13 -5.47
C LEU A 164 -15.71 1.59 -5.83
N LEU A 165 -14.83 2.17 -6.62
CA LEU A 165 -15.07 3.45 -7.25
C LEU A 165 -15.44 3.19 -8.71
N VAL A 166 -16.65 3.58 -9.09
CA VAL A 166 -17.27 3.27 -10.38
C VAL A 166 -17.51 4.57 -11.14
N SER A 167 -17.15 4.59 -12.42
CA SER A 167 -17.40 5.69 -13.34
C SER A 167 -17.91 5.15 -14.68
N SER A 168 -18.65 5.97 -15.43
CA SER A 168 -19.14 5.62 -16.77
C SER A 168 -18.71 6.68 -17.78
N MET A 169 -18.15 6.24 -18.91
CA MET A 169 -17.77 7.10 -20.04
C MET A 169 -18.91 7.25 -21.08
N GLY A 170 -20.00 6.52 -20.95
CA GLY A 170 -21.13 6.57 -21.87
C GLY A 170 -22.36 7.10 -21.16
N ASP A 171 -23.34 6.21 -21.02
CA ASP A 171 -24.61 6.50 -20.35
C ASP A 171 -24.47 6.62 -18.83
N ALA A 172 -25.51 7.18 -18.20
CA ALA A 172 -25.60 7.26 -16.76
C ALA A 172 -25.55 5.87 -16.11
N LEU A 173 -24.83 5.78 -14.99
CA LEU A 173 -24.68 4.54 -14.22
C LEU A 173 -26.06 3.93 -13.89
N PRO A 174 -26.18 2.58 -13.93
CA PRO A 174 -27.43 1.90 -13.58
C PRO A 174 -27.96 2.32 -12.21
N ALA A 175 -29.27 2.61 -12.11
CA ALA A 175 -29.90 3.02 -10.85
C ALA A 175 -29.74 1.97 -9.72
N VAL A 176 -29.57 0.69 -10.07
CA VAL A 176 -29.28 -0.38 -9.11
C VAL A 176 -27.96 -0.17 -8.37
N LEU A 177 -27.00 0.57 -8.93
CA LEU A 177 -25.75 0.89 -8.26
C LEU A 177 -25.95 1.99 -7.21
N SER A 178 -26.72 3.04 -7.52
CA SER A 178 -26.96 4.16 -6.59
C SER A 178 -27.95 3.81 -5.48
N ASN A 179 -28.88 2.88 -5.74
CA ASN A 179 -29.82 2.39 -4.73
C ASN A 179 -30.08 0.87 -4.89
N PRO A 180 -29.17 0.02 -4.39
CA PRO A 180 -29.30 -1.43 -4.58
C PRO A 180 -30.35 -2.10 -3.66
N GLY A 181 -30.93 -1.36 -2.70
CA GLY A 181 -31.90 -1.91 -1.75
C GLY A 181 -31.40 -3.16 -1.01
N THR A 182 -32.24 -4.18 -0.91
CA THR A 182 -31.91 -5.47 -0.27
C THR A 182 -30.87 -6.30 -1.04
N ASN A 183 -30.62 -5.97 -2.31
CA ASN A 183 -29.67 -6.69 -3.17
C ASN A 183 -28.23 -6.15 -3.09
N ALA A 184 -27.97 -5.16 -2.23
CA ALA A 184 -26.66 -4.51 -2.09
C ALA A 184 -25.49 -5.48 -2.06
N ALA A 185 -25.58 -6.56 -1.27
CA ALA A 185 -24.49 -7.52 -1.14
C ALA A 185 -24.23 -8.28 -2.45
N SER A 186 -25.30 -8.73 -3.11
CA SER A 186 -25.20 -9.44 -4.39
C SER A 186 -24.68 -8.51 -5.50
N VAL A 187 -25.19 -7.29 -5.56
CA VAL A 187 -24.76 -6.23 -6.50
C VAL A 187 -23.26 -5.95 -6.34
N PHE A 188 -22.82 -5.75 -5.09
CA PHE A 188 -21.42 -5.49 -4.79
C PHE A 188 -20.53 -6.66 -5.17
N GLU A 189 -20.88 -7.90 -4.80
CA GLU A 189 -20.06 -9.08 -5.14
C GLU A 189 -19.99 -9.34 -6.64
N LYS A 190 -21.11 -9.18 -7.35
CA LYS A 190 -21.15 -9.29 -8.81
C LYS A 190 -20.19 -8.30 -9.46
N LEU A 191 -20.21 -7.05 -9.02
CA LEU A 191 -19.33 -6.00 -9.56
C LEU A 191 -17.87 -6.16 -9.13
N TRP A 192 -17.64 -6.61 -7.89
CA TRP A 192 -16.30 -6.86 -7.36
C TRP A 192 -15.56 -7.94 -8.16
N ASN A 193 -16.27 -9.02 -8.51
CA ASN A 193 -15.70 -10.17 -9.21
C ASN A 193 -15.84 -10.10 -10.74
N ALA A 194 -16.62 -9.15 -11.28
CA ALA A 194 -16.74 -8.97 -12.73
C ALA A 194 -15.40 -8.59 -13.35
N PRO A 195 -14.99 -9.19 -14.47
CA PRO A 195 -13.89 -8.68 -15.28
C PRO A 195 -14.19 -7.26 -15.79
N ASP A 196 -13.14 -6.49 -16.04
CA ASP A 196 -13.30 -5.14 -16.59
C ASP A 196 -13.97 -5.20 -17.97
N ALA A 197 -14.78 -4.18 -18.27
CA ALA A 197 -15.56 -4.06 -19.51
C ALA A 197 -16.57 -5.21 -19.78
N THR A 198 -16.93 -6.01 -18.78
CA THR A 198 -17.91 -7.10 -18.95
C THR A 198 -19.11 -6.96 -17.99
N PRO A 199 -20.34 -7.20 -18.47
CA PRO A 199 -21.50 -7.26 -17.61
C PRO A 199 -21.39 -8.42 -16.61
N PRO A 200 -21.76 -8.21 -15.34
CA PRO A 200 -22.10 -9.32 -14.47
C PRO A 200 -23.27 -10.12 -15.05
N ALA A 201 -23.28 -11.44 -14.79
CA ALA A 201 -24.39 -12.29 -15.23
C ALA A 201 -25.74 -11.77 -14.73
N ASP A 202 -26.75 -11.82 -15.60
CA ASP A 202 -28.14 -11.41 -15.36
C ASP A 202 -28.33 -9.91 -15.09
N TRP A 203 -27.38 -9.06 -15.46
CA TRP A 203 -27.57 -7.60 -15.43
C TRP A 203 -27.98 -7.06 -16.79
N THR A 204 -29.09 -6.32 -16.78
CA THR A 204 -29.55 -5.53 -17.92
C THR A 204 -29.36 -4.05 -17.59
N TRP A 205 -28.55 -3.39 -18.41
CA TRP A 205 -28.37 -1.94 -18.40
C TRP A 205 -28.47 -1.45 -19.85
N GLY A 206 -29.06 -0.28 -20.05
CA GLY A 206 -29.30 0.26 -21.39
C GLY A 206 -28.05 0.84 -22.07
N GLY A 207 -26.94 0.97 -21.35
CA GLY A 207 -25.66 1.43 -21.88
C GLY A 207 -24.64 0.31 -22.10
N ASP A 208 -23.48 0.69 -22.63
CA ASP A 208 -22.39 -0.23 -22.99
C ASP A 208 -21.46 -0.51 -21.80
N TRP A 209 -21.36 -1.77 -21.37
CA TRP A 209 -20.50 -2.19 -20.26
C TRP A 209 -19.02 -1.90 -20.46
N GLU A 210 -18.58 -1.72 -21.71
CA GLU A 210 -17.21 -1.30 -22.06
C GLU A 210 -16.88 0.13 -21.59
N ASP A 211 -17.90 0.94 -21.32
CA ASP A 211 -17.74 2.32 -20.85
C ASP A 211 -17.67 2.41 -19.32
N ILE A 212 -17.95 1.33 -18.61
CA ILE A 212 -17.87 1.30 -17.15
C ILE A 212 -16.44 0.99 -16.72
N LEU A 213 -15.89 1.89 -15.90
CA LEU A 213 -14.58 1.76 -15.30
C LEU A 213 -14.72 1.54 -13.80
N ILE A 214 -14.06 0.50 -13.29
CA ILE A 214 -14.15 0.06 -11.90
C ILE A 214 -12.75 0.05 -11.29
N GLN A 215 -12.54 0.91 -10.30
CA GLN A 215 -11.36 0.87 -9.46
C GLN A 215 -11.69 0.15 -8.16
N ARG A 216 -11.05 -1.02 -7.97
CA ARG A 216 -11.20 -1.86 -6.78
C ARG A 216 -10.17 -1.44 -5.74
N LEU A 217 -10.62 -1.26 -4.49
CA LEU A 217 -9.75 -0.87 -3.38
C LEU A 217 -9.97 -1.82 -2.20
N SER A 218 -8.93 -2.58 -1.84
CA SER A 218 -8.90 -3.39 -0.62
C SER A 218 -8.25 -2.58 0.50
N LEU A 219 -8.98 -2.38 1.60
CA LEU A 219 -8.48 -1.65 2.77
C LEU A 219 -7.75 -2.56 3.77
N ARG A 220 -7.81 -3.88 3.57
CA ARG A 220 -7.19 -4.85 4.49
C ARG A 220 -5.67 -4.62 4.68
N PRO A 221 -4.88 -4.30 3.64
CA PRO A 221 -3.45 -3.98 3.82
C PRO A 221 -3.19 -2.70 4.61
N LEU A 222 -4.20 -1.84 4.80
CA LEU A 222 -4.05 -0.62 5.59
C LEU A 222 -4.05 -0.88 7.09
N PHE A 223 -4.37 -2.11 7.52
CA PHE A 223 -4.42 -2.50 8.92
C PHE A 223 -3.27 -3.44 9.29
N ALA A 224 -2.65 -3.16 10.43
CA ALA A 224 -1.71 -4.04 11.12
C ALA A 224 -2.35 -4.57 12.40
N ARG A 225 -2.24 -5.87 12.63
CA ARG A 225 -2.65 -6.50 13.90
C ARG A 225 -1.54 -6.35 14.92
N VAL A 226 -1.85 -5.80 16.09
CA VAL A 226 -0.94 -5.65 17.23
C VAL A 226 -1.38 -6.56 18.36
N ILE A 227 -0.42 -7.25 18.98
CA ILE A 227 -0.66 -8.11 20.13
C ILE A 227 0.19 -7.62 21.30
N LEU A 228 -0.46 -7.33 22.43
CA LEU A 228 0.17 -6.89 23.65
C LEU A 228 -0.13 -7.89 24.77
N ASN A 229 0.90 -8.28 25.51
CA ASN A 229 0.78 -9.22 26.62
C ASN A 229 1.39 -8.61 27.88
N ASN A 230 0.93 -9.09 29.02
CA ASN A 230 1.43 -8.73 30.33
C ASN A 230 1.86 -9.99 31.09
N ASN A 231 3.15 -10.09 31.43
CA ASN A 231 3.72 -11.18 32.21
C ASN A 231 4.28 -10.68 33.57
N SER A 232 3.86 -9.49 34.01
CA SER A 232 4.29 -8.89 35.27
C SER A 232 3.10 -8.63 36.19
N VAL A 233 3.35 -8.50 37.49
CA VAL A 233 2.34 -8.12 38.48
C VAL A 233 1.83 -6.69 38.22
N GLY A 234 2.73 -5.80 37.78
CA GLY A 234 2.36 -4.49 37.26
C GLY A 234 1.82 -4.61 35.83
N MET A 235 0.74 -3.90 35.51
CA MET A 235 0.16 -3.92 34.17
C MET A 235 0.83 -2.88 33.28
N GLY A 236 1.47 -3.36 32.21
CA GLY A 236 2.00 -2.51 31.15
C GLY A 236 0.92 -1.63 30.53
N ARG A 237 1.31 -0.44 30.06
CA ARG A 237 0.42 0.55 29.46
C ARG A 237 0.83 0.84 28.02
N PHE A 238 -0.11 1.28 27.20
CA PHE A 238 0.16 1.65 25.82
C PHE A 238 -0.61 2.90 25.40
N SER A 239 -0.13 3.55 24.35
CA SER A 239 -0.73 4.73 23.76
C SER A 239 -0.68 4.65 22.24
N VAL A 240 -1.56 5.40 21.57
CA VAL A 240 -1.72 5.37 20.11
C VAL A 240 -1.69 6.80 19.59
N ASP A 241 -0.73 7.10 18.70
CA ASP A 241 -0.41 8.39 18.07
C ASP A 241 -0.11 9.58 19.03
N ASN A 242 -0.49 9.48 20.30
CA ASN A 242 -0.23 10.45 21.36
C ASN A 242 0.40 9.74 22.57
N THR A 243 1.58 10.15 23.00
CA THR A 243 2.28 9.55 24.15
C THR A 243 1.89 10.14 25.51
N ASN A 244 1.08 11.20 25.54
CA ASN A 244 0.62 11.83 26.77
C ASN A 244 -0.64 11.15 27.35
N HIS A 245 -1.30 10.31 26.55
CA HIS A 245 -2.51 9.60 26.96
C HIS A 245 -2.31 8.09 26.80
N HIS A 246 -1.86 7.43 27.87
CA HIS A 246 -1.63 6.00 27.91
C HIS A 246 -2.67 5.26 28.77
N VAL A 247 -3.14 4.12 28.27
CA VAL A 247 -4.11 3.26 28.97
C VAL A 247 -3.46 1.96 29.38
N ALA A 248 -3.94 1.37 30.46
CA ALA A 248 -3.54 0.03 30.83
C ALA A 248 -4.18 -0.98 29.87
N LEU A 249 -3.56 -2.16 29.72
CA LEU A 249 -4.09 -3.21 28.86
C LEU A 249 -5.50 -3.61 29.31
N PRO A 250 -6.51 -3.59 28.42
CA PRO A 250 -7.88 -3.94 28.79
C PRO A 250 -8.07 -5.45 28.98
N SER A 251 -7.21 -6.26 28.34
CA SER A 251 -7.19 -7.73 28.46
C SER A 251 -5.75 -8.24 28.36
N ASN A 252 -5.55 -9.51 28.70
CA ASN A 252 -4.25 -10.16 28.57
C ASN A 252 -4.43 -11.61 28.10
N PRO A 253 -4.14 -11.96 26.84
CA PRO A 253 -3.58 -11.09 25.79
C PRO A 253 -4.57 -10.01 25.32
N TYR A 254 -4.05 -8.89 24.82
CA TYR A 254 -4.80 -7.88 24.10
C TYR A 254 -4.40 -7.88 22.63
N SER A 255 -5.39 -7.98 21.74
CA SER A 255 -5.18 -8.01 20.28
C SER A 255 -6.14 -7.04 19.62
N SER A 256 -5.62 -6.15 18.79
CA SER A 256 -6.43 -5.18 18.05
C SER A 256 -5.76 -4.80 16.73
N PHE A 257 -6.56 -4.30 15.79
CA PHE A 257 -6.11 -3.80 14.50
C PHE A 257 -6.00 -2.28 14.51
N TYR A 258 -4.91 -1.78 13.95
CA TYR A 258 -4.61 -0.36 13.81
C TYR A 258 -4.20 -0.06 12.38
N PHE A 259 -4.38 1.16 11.92
CA PHE A 259 -3.82 1.62 10.67
C PHE A 259 -2.29 1.47 10.65
N VAL A 260 -1.74 1.11 9.51
CA VAL A 260 -0.30 1.21 9.27
C VAL A 260 0.13 2.67 9.39
N ARG A 261 1.41 2.90 9.69
CA ARG A 261 2.00 4.18 10.09
C ARG A 261 1.57 4.68 11.48
N THR A 262 0.67 4.00 12.20
CA THR A 262 0.31 4.36 13.59
C THR A 262 1.52 4.28 14.50
N VAL A 263 1.67 5.26 15.39
CA VAL A 263 2.74 5.26 16.39
C VAL A 263 2.20 4.67 17.69
N LEU A 264 2.71 3.49 18.05
CA LEU A 264 2.43 2.83 19.32
C LEU A 264 3.45 3.29 20.37
N GLY A 265 2.98 3.92 21.44
CA GLY A 265 3.78 4.18 22.64
C GLY A 265 3.61 3.02 23.62
N LEU A 266 4.72 2.48 24.11
CA LEU A 266 4.75 1.42 25.12
C LEU A 266 5.30 2.00 26.42
N HIS A 267 4.51 1.92 27.48
CA HIS A 267 4.71 2.62 28.75
C HIS A 267 4.81 1.63 29.91
N GLY A 268 5.66 1.94 30.89
CA GLY A 268 5.71 1.18 32.13
C GLY A 268 4.41 1.28 32.93
N ASP A 269 4.27 0.44 33.94
CA ASP A 269 3.15 0.52 34.87
C ASP A 269 3.20 1.80 35.72
N THR A 270 2.06 2.22 36.28
CA THR A 270 1.97 3.46 37.07
C THR A 270 2.54 3.35 38.48
N ASN A 271 2.66 2.14 39.02
CA ASN A 271 3.03 1.91 40.42
C ASN A 271 4.55 1.89 40.60
N SER A 272 5.28 1.26 39.68
CA SER A 272 6.73 1.09 39.72
C SER A 272 7.48 2.00 38.74
N GLN A 273 6.85 2.34 37.60
CA GLN A 273 7.48 3.12 36.53
C GLN A 273 6.78 4.46 36.25
N ALA A 274 5.79 4.86 37.05
CA ALA A 274 5.02 6.11 36.89
C ALA A 274 4.47 6.34 35.46
N GLY A 275 4.16 5.29 34.70
CA GLY A 275 3.65 5.43 33.33
C GLY A 275 4.70 5.91 32.31
N ARG A 276 5.99 5.89 32.66
CA ARG A 276 7.06 6.40 31.79
C ARG A 276 7.06 5.67 30.44
N LEU A 277 7.18 6.45 29.38
CA LEU A 277 7.37 5.93 28.03
C LEU A 277 8.70 5.15 27.95
N GLN A 278 8.64 3.92 27.46
CA GLN A 278 9.80 3.05 27.31
C GLN A 278 10.20 2.91 25.84
N VAL A 279 9.23 2.65 24.96
CA VAL A 279 9.46 2.41 23.53
C VAL A 279 8.40 3.10 22.69
N LYS A 280 8.79 3.61 21.52
CA LYS A 280 7.86 3.99 20.44
C LYS A 280 8.07 3.06 19.25
N GLN A 281 7.00 2.49 18.74
CA GLN A 281 7.01 1.66 17.55
C GLN A 281 6.10 2.27 16.49
N VAL A 282 6.62 2.49 15.29
CA VAL A 282 5.77 2.79 14.13
C VAL A 282 5.32 1.47 13.51
N LEU A 283 4.01 1.30 13.34
CA LEU A 283 3.45 0.15 12.64
C LEU A 283 3.80 0.27 11.16
N GLN A 284 4.51 -0.72 10.63
CA GLN A 284 4.95 -0.69 9.23
C GLN A 284 3.84 -1.16 8.30
N ASP A 285 3.88 -0.65 7.08
CA ASP A 285 3.07 -1.15 5.98
C ASP A 285 3.52 -2.58 5.66
N VAL A 286 2.59 -3.53 5.72
CA VAL A 286 2.87 -4.88 5.25
C VAL A 286 2.69 -4.85 3.74
N THR A 287 3.77 -4.52 3.03
CA THR A 287 3.79 -4.56 1.57
C THR A 287 3.31 -5.93 1.11
N THR A 288 2.23 -5.95 0.34
CA THR A 288 1.63 -7.09 -0.37
C THR A 288 2.54 -7.64 -1.48
N ALA A 289 3.83 -7.79 -1.22
CA ALA A 289 4.82 -8.24 -2.19
C ALA A 289 4.94 -9.77 -2.29
N THR A 290 4.25 -10.51 -1.43
CA THR A 290 4.21 -11.96 -1.50
C THR A 290 2.80 -12.43 -1.18
N ASN A 291 2.31 -13.42 -1.93
CA ASN A 291 1.11 -14.21 -1.62
C ASN A 291 1.21 -14.97 -0.28
N ALA A 292 2.11 -14.55 0.62
CA ALA A 292 2.23 -15.05 1.97
C ALA A 292 1.10 -14.44 2.82
N THR A 293 0.49 -15.31 3.62
CA THR A 293 -0.58 -14.95 4.54
C THR A 293 -0.11 -13.82 5.46
N PRO A 294 -0.85 -12.69 5.57
CA PRO A 294 -0.42 -11.45 6.23
C PRO A 294 -0.31 -11.53 7.77
N TYR A 295 -0.14 -12.71 8.34
CA TYR A 295 -0.10 -12.95 9.79
C TYR A 295 1.32 -13.06 10.38
N LEU A 296 2.38 -13.11 9.56
CA LEU A 296 3.76 -13.34 10.05
C LEU A 296 4.47 -12.08 10.61
N LEU A 297 3.90 -10.89 10.43
CA LEU A 297 4.50 -9.62 10.85
C LEU A 297 3.67 -8.84 11.88
N ALA A 298 2.71 -9.48 12.57
CA ALA A 298 1.99 -8.84 13.67
C ALA A 298 2.99 -8.39 14.77
N PRO A 299 3.17 -7.08 15.03
CA PRO A 299 4.04 -6.63 16.10
C PRO A 299 3.49 -7.15 17.43
N SER A 300 4.32 -7.89 18.15
CA SER A 300 3.96 -8.52 19.42
C SER A 300 4.92 -8.09 20.51
N PHE A 301 4.34 -7.61 21.61
CA PHE A 301 5.09 -7.11 22.75
C PHE A 301 4.62 -7.79 24.03
N VAL A 302 5.57 -8.03 24.94
CA VAL A 302 5.32 -8.57 26.27
C VAL A 302 5.88 -7.60 27.29
N TYR A 303 5.05 -7.19 28.25
CA TYR A 303 5.48 -6.43 29.41
C TYR A 303 5.94 -7.42 30.49
N ASP A 304 7.24 -7.45 30.78
CA ASP A 304 7.84 -8.40 31.72
C ASP A 304 8.89 -7.71 32.58
N GLN A 305 8.86 -8.00 33.89
CA GLN A 305 9.74 -7.38 34.88
C GLN A 305 9.84 -5.85 34.78
N GLY A 306 8.70 -5.19 34.58
CA GLY A 306 8.64 -3.73 34.50
C GLY A 306 9.04 -3.13 33.14
N VAL A 307 9.38 -3.94 32.12
CA VAL A 307 9.89 -3.47 30.83
C VAL A 307 9.17 -4.14 29.65
N TRP A 308 8.89 -3.37 28.59
CA TRP A 308 8.40 -3.88 27.32
C TRP A 308 9.49 -4.55 26.49
N ARG A 309 9.23 -5.78 26.03
CA ARG A 309 10.13 -6.56 25.18
C ARG A 309 9.47 -6.87 23.85
N GLY A 310 10.22 -6.72 22.75
CA GLY A 310 9.80 -7.12 21.41
C GLY A 310 9.95 -8.63 21.21
N ARG A 311 8.85 -9.30 20.83
CA ARG A 311 8.71 -10.72 20.47
C ARG A 311 9.12 -11.77 21.53
N LEU A 312 8.12 -12.55 21.96
CA LEU A 312 8.11 -14.02 21.96
C LEU A 312 6.63 -14.47 21.90
N PHE A 313 6.35 -15.51 21.11
CA PHE A 313 5.06 -16.14 20.87
C PHE A 313 4.25 -16.41 22.15
N MET A 314 3.22 -15.60 22.46
CA MET A 314 2.29 -15.87 23.58
C MET A 314 0.80 -15.83 23.19
N SER A 315 0.44 -15.69 21.92
CA SER A 315 -0.99 -15.83 21.50
C SER A 315 -1.40 -17.26 21.16
N ALA A 316 -0.51 -18.22 21.35
CA ALA A 316 -0.83 -19.62 21.58
C ALA A 316 0.12 -20.04 22.69
N SER A 317 -0.37 -20.78 23.68
CA SER A 317 0.51 -21.51 24.61
C SER A 317 1.67 -22.06 23.79
N PRO A 318 2.97 -21.77 24.10
CA PRO A 318 4.05 -22.27 23.28
C PRO A 318 3.80 -23.77 23.11
N PRO A 319 3.53 -24.29 21.89
CA PRO A 319 3.57 -25.72 21.72
C PRO A 319 4.95 -26.10 22.25
N ARG A 320 5.00 -27.05 23.17
CA ARG A 320 6.26 -27.57 23.73
C ARG A 320 7.24 -27.61 22.57
N ARG A 321 8.31 -26.79 22.61
CA ARG A 321 9.23 -26.65 21.47
C ARG A 321 9.56 -28.04 20.97
N THR A 322 9.05 -28.39 19.81
CA THR A 322 9.17 -29.77 19.31
C THR A 322 10.50 -29.89 18.59
N GLY A 323 10.91 -31.12 18.27
CA GLY A 323 12.07 -31.32 17.39
C GLY A 323 11.93 -30.58 16.05
N GLN A 324 10.69 -30.31 15.61
CA GLN A 324 10.41 -29.61 14.35
C GLN A 324 10.82 -28.14 14.37
N ASP A 325 10.72 -27.45 15.51
CA ASP A 325 11.15 -26.04 15.62
C ASP A 325 12.68 -25.91 15.55
N LEU A 326 13.38 -26.88 16.17
CA LEU A 326 14.84 -26.97 16.08
C LEU A 326 15.29 -27.33 14.66
N GLN A 327 14.55 -28.21 13.98
CA GLN A 327 14.80 -28.56 12.59
C GLN A 327 14.60 -27.35 11.66
N ALA A 328 13.54 -26.57 11.83
CA ALA A 328 13.31 -25.36 11.05
C ALA A 328 14.40 -24.30 11.29
N ALA A 329 14.84 -24.11 12.54
CA ALA A 329 15.94 -23.21 12.87
C ALA A 329 17.27 -23.68 12.24
N TYR A 330 17.51 -25.00 12.23
CA TYR A 330 18.67 -25.60 11.56
C TYR A 330 18.64 -25.36 10.05
N GLU A 331 17.49 -25.59 9.40
CA GLU A 331 17.32 -25.37 7.95
C GLU A 331 17.52 -23.91 7.55
N ILE A 332 17.00 -22.96 8.34
CA ILE A 332 17.25 -21.52 8.13
C ILE A 332 18.74 -21.20 8.29
N PHE A 333 19.38 -21.74 9.33
CA PHE A 333 20.81 -21.49 9.58
C PHE A 333 21.70 -22.07 8.47
N MET A 334 21.37 -23.25 7.94
CA MET A 334 22.15 -23.94 6.91
C MET A 334 21.86 -23.45 5.49
N SER A 335 20.66 -22.93 5.22
CA SER A 335 20.32 -22.33 3.91
C SER A 335 20.89 -20.92 3.72
N GLY A 336 21.31 -20.26 4.82
CA GLY A 336 21.98 -18.97 4.75
C GLY A 336 23.37 -19.07 4.10
N PRO A 337 23.81 -18.04 3.36
CA PRO A 337 25.16 -18.00 2.79
C PRO A 337 26.23 -18.07 3.91
N PRO A 338 27.38 -18.70 3.67
CA PRO A 338 28.45 -18.80 4.66
C PRO A 338 28.89 -17.42 5.15
N ASN A 339 29.01 -17.24 6.46
CA ASN A 339 29.53 -15.99 7.01
C ASN A 339 31.00 -15.78 6.58
N VAL A 340 31.21 -14.82 5.67
CA VAL A 340 32.53 -14.39 5.20
C VAL A 340 33.40 -13.74 6.28
N TYR A 341 32.80 -13.30 7.39
CA TYR A 341 33.50 -12.65 8.50
C TYR A 341 33.84 -13.58 9.67
N LYS A 342 33.67 -14.89 9.51
CA LYS A 342 34.02 -15.86 10.55
C LYS A 342 35.53 -15.83 10.85
N VAL A 343 35.90 -16.01 12.11
CA VAL A 343 37.31 -16.09 12.52
C VAL A 343 37.74 -17.56 12.61
N GLY A 344 38.92 -17.90 12.12
CA GLY A 344 39.44 -19.27 12.17
C GLY A 344 38.67 -20.29 11.31
N GLY A 345 38.85 -21.59 11.61
CA GLY A 345 38.29 -22.70 10.83
C GLY A 345 36.81 -23.02 11.07
N VAL A 346 36.10 -22.23 11.89
CA VAL A 346 34.70 -22.49 12.26
C VAL A 346 33.79 -22.24 11.05
N ASN A 347 32.83 -23.13 10.80
CA ASN A 347 31.85 -23.00 9.73
C ASN A 347 30.44 -23.36 10.24
N GLN A 348 29.40 -23.21 9.40
CA GLN A 348 28.02 -23.54 9.80
C GLN A 348 27.92 -25.00 10.26
N ALA A 349 28.58 -25.93 9.56
CA ALA A 349 28.58 -27.35 9.92
C ALA A 349 29.24 -27.64 11.27
N SER A 350 30.32 -26.95 11.65
CA SER A 350 30.96 -27.14 12.95
C SER A 350 30.08 -26.62 14.09
N VAL A 351 29.42 -25.46 13.88
CA VAL A 351 28.49 -24.89 14.87
C VAL A 351 27.30 -25.82 15.09
N THR A 352 26.71 -26.33 14.01
CA THR A 352 25.57 -27.26 14.12
C THR A 352 25.98 -28.60 14.72
N TRP A 353 27.17 -29.11 14.40
CA TRP A 353 27.73 -30.30 15.04
C TRP A 353 27.91 -30.14 16.55
N SER A 354 28.46 -29.01 17.01
CA SER A 354 28.62 -28.73 18.44
C SER A 354 27.27 -28.64 19.15
N MET A 355 26.25 -28.07 18.50
CA MET A 355 24.89 -28.01 19.02
C MET A 355 24.25 -29.41 19.10
N TYR A 356 24.45 -30.26 18.08
CA TYR A 356 24.04 -31.67 18.10
C TYR A 356 24.70 -32.44 19.26
N MET A 357 26.02 -32.31 19.42
CA MET A 357 26.76 -32.97 20.49
C MET A 357 26.31 -32.51 21.87
N PHE A 358 26.05 -31.21 22.06
CA PHE A 358 25.47 -30.70 23.30
C PHE A 358 24.11 -31.34 23.60
N MET A 359 23.19 -31.36 22.63
CA MET A 359 21.85 -31.94 22.82
C MET A 359 21.91 -33.45 23.10
N SER A 360 22.75 -34.19 22.38
CA SER A 360 22.97 -35.62 22.59
C SER A 360 23.51 -35.91 24.00
N ASN A 361 24.53 -35.17 24.45
CA ASN A 361 25.06 -35.31 25.80
C ASN A 361 24.04 -34.90 26.87
N TYR A 362 23.18 -33.92 26.60
CA TYR A 362 22.11 -33.53 27.50
C TYR A 362 21.09 -34.66 27.68
N VAL A 363 20.70 -35.34 26.60
CA VAL A 363 19.83 -36.54 26.67
C VAL A 363 20.49 -37.64 27.49
N ASN A 364 21.78 -37.90 27.28
CA ASN A 364 22.52 -38.88 28.08
C ASN A 364 22.57 -38.51 29.57
N TRP A 365 22.80 -37.24 29.88
CA TRP A 365 22.79 -36.74 31.26
C TRP A 365 21.41 -36.90 31.91
N ALA A 366 20.35 -36.55 31.20
CA ALA A 366 18.97 -36.74 31.66
C ALA A 366 18.64 -38.23 31.90
N ASN A 367 18.97 -39.11 30.95
CA ASN A 367 18.76 -40.56 31.06
C ASN A 367 19.57 -41.19 32.20
N SER A 368 20.70 -40.59 32.57
CA SER A 368 21.52 -41.02 33.72
C SER A 368 20.99 -40.54 35.07
N GLY A 369 19.80 -39.94 35.14
CA GLY A 369 19.28 -39.34 36.38
C GLY A 369 20.07 -38.12 36.82
N PHE A 370 20.60 -37.35 35.87
CA PHE A 370 21.42 -36.16 36.09
C PHE A 370 22.75 -36.41 36.83
N SER A 371 23.39 -37.56 36.60
CA SER A 371 24.67 -37.91 37.22
C SER A 371 25.79 -36.87 36.97
N SER A 372 26.65 -36.66 37.98
CA SER A 372 27.78 -35.72 37.90
C SER A 372 28.81 -36.10 36.82
N SER A 373 28.99 -37.40 36.56
CA SER A 373 29.89 -37.90 35.51
C SER A 373 29.39 -37.52 34.12
N ALA A 374 28.10 -37.69 33.82
CA ALA A 374 27.52 -37.30 32.53
C ALA A 374 27.38 -35.78 32.35
N LYS A 375 27.28 -35.02 33.45
CA LYS A 375 27.28 -33.54 33.42
C LYS A 375 28.55 -32.94 32.80
N SER A 376 29.69 -33.61 32.96
CA SER A 376 30.97 -33.15 32.39
C SER A 376 30.90 -33.04 30.86
N GLY A 377 30.33 -34.03 30.18
CA GLY A 377 30.15 -34.03 28.72
C GLY A 377 29.24 -32.90 28.25
N VAL A 378 28.15 -32.64 28.96
CA VAL A 378 27.25 -31.51 28.67
C VAL A 378 27.99 -30.18 28.77
N THR A 379 28.76 -29.99 29.84
CA THR A 379 29.48 -28.73 30.11
C THR A 379 30.56 -28.46 29.06
N THR A 380 31.31 -29.49 28.67
CA THR A 380 32.35 -29.40 27.62
C THR A 380 31.76 -28.98 26.28
N TRP A 381 30.66 -29.61 25.85
CA TRP A 381 30.04 -29.28 24.57
C TRP A 381 29.27 -27.97 24.61
N GLN A 382 28.73 -27.56 25.77
CA GLN A 382 28.17 -26.23 25.96
C GLN A 382 29.22 -25.14 25.76
N GLN A 383 30.40 -25.29 26.37
CA GLN A 383 31.52 -24.35 26.22
C GLN A 383 32.05 -24.33 24.78
N THR A 384 32.17 -25.49 24.16
CA THR A 384 32.61 -25.63 22.76
C THR A 384 31.62 -24.96 21.81
N MET A 385 30.32 -25.21 21.98
CA MET A 385 29.26 -24.58 21.21
C MET A 385 29.27 -23.06 21.38
N ALA A 386 29.35 -22.56 22.63
CA ALA A 386 29.38 -21.13 22.90
C ALA A 386 30.60 -20.44 22.26
N SER A 387 31.77 -21.08 22.34
CA SER A 387 33.01 -20.60 21.70
C SER A 387 32.89 -20.54 20.17
N GLN A 388 32.34 -21.60 19.56
CA GLN A 388 32.18 -21.65 18.11
C GLN A 388 31.13 -20.66 17.61
N VAL A 389 29.99 -20.50 18.29
CA VAL A 389 29.00 -19.47 17.96
C VAL A 389 29.61 -18.08 18.10
N GLY A 390 30.33 -17.83 19.19
CA GLY A 390 31.05 -16.57 19.38
C GLY A 390 32.02 -16.29 18.23
N THR A 391 32.83 -17.26 17.86
CA THR A 391 33.82 -17.18 16.77
C THR A 391 33.19 -17.01 15.39
N TYR A 392 32.08 -17.72 15.13
CA TYR A 392 31.33 -17.64 13.89
C TYR A 392 30.62 -16.29 13.74
N CYS A 393 30.13 -15.69 14.84
CA CYS A 393 29.41 -14.41 14.82
C CYS A 393 30.31 -13.17 15.02
N ASN A 394 31.59 -13.34 15.35
CA ASN A 394 32.45 -12.21 15.69
C ASN A 394 32.84 -11.40 14.45
N LYS A 395 32.27 -10.21 14.31
CA LYS A 395 32.49 -9.28 13.21
C LYS A 395 33.78 -8.46 13.44
N LYS A 396 34.97 -9.07 13.44
CA LYS A 396 36.21 -8.27 13.35
C LYS A 396 36.44 -7.83 11.90
N ALA A 397 35.72 -6.79 11.51
CA ALA A 397 36.13 -5.92 10.42
C ALA A 397 37.39 -5.16 10.84
N LYS A 398 38.55 -5.62 10.38
CA LYS A 398 39.60 -4.71 9.92
C LYS A 398 40.03 -5.22 8.55
N ALA A 399 39.44 -4.61 7.52
CA ALA A 399 40.04 -4.62 6.21
C ALA A 399 41.41 -3.95 6.35
N ASN A 400 42.48 -4.69 6.03
CA ASN A 400 43.72 -4.10 5.56
C ASN A 400 43.64 -4.08 4.05
#